data_AF-A8TU89-F1
#
_entry.id   AF-A8TU89-F1
#
_cell.length_a   1.000
_cell.length_b   1.000
_cell.length_c   1.000
_cell.angle_alpha   90.00
_cell.angle_beta   90.00
_cell.angle_gamma   90.00
#
_symmetry.space_group_name_H-M   'P 1'
#
loop_
_entity.id
_entity.type
_entity.pdbx_description
1 polymer ?
#
loop_
_entity_poly.entity_id
_entity_poly.type
_entity_poly.pdbx_seq_one_letter_code
_entity_poly.pdbx_strand_id
1 'polypeptide(L)' 'QYYTSKTIDSQMSILHMNGGVGETSYATNSLLTREVISEVKPILEESIIELYSTISPECLKIADLGCSSGPNP' A
#
# COMPACT_ATOMS: atom_id res chain seq x y z
N GLN A 1 -3.13 26.66 -9.72
CA GLN A 1 -3.54 25.25 -9.64
C GLN A 1 -2.58 24.33 -10.40
N TYR A 2 -2.31 24.57 -11.69
CA TYR A 2 -1.32 23.79 -12.47
C TYR A 2 0.10 23.72 -11.85
N TYR A 3 0.61 24.85 -11.35
CA TYR A 3 1.92 24.88 -10.67
C TYR A 3 1.94 24.07 -9.38
N THR A 4 0.85 24.11 -8.59
CA THR A 4 0.70 23.34 -7.36
C THR A 4 0.65 21.83 -7.64
N SER A 5 -0.08 21.41 -8.67
CA SER A 5 -0.07 20.01 -9.13
C SER A 5 1.32 19.58 -9.60
N LYS A 6 2.02 20.40 -10.41
CA LYS A 6 3.40 20.13 -10.82
C LYS A 6 4.37 20.00 -9.64
N THR A 7 4.22 20.84 -8.60
CA THR A 7 5.06 20.77 -7.41
C THR A 7 4.80 19.47 -6.63
N ILE A 8 3.53 19.08 -6.44
CA ILE A 8 3.16 17.82 -5.78
C ILE A 8 3.70 16.60 -6.56
N ASP A 9 3.52 16.58 -7.88
CA ASP A 9 4.04 15.52 -8.76
C ASP A 9 5.58 15.46 -8.72
N SER A 10 6.25 16.63 -8.69
CA SER A 10 7.71 16.71 -8.57
C SER A 10 8.22 16.26 -7.19
N GLN A 11 7.48 16.48 -6.10
CA GLN A 11 7.86 16.02 -4.76
C GLN A 11 7.62 14.52 -4.57
N MET A 12 6.56 13.97 -5.17
CA MET A 12 6.33 12.50 -5.23
C MET A 12 7.48 11.78 -5.94
N SER A 13 8.12 12.41 -6.92
CA SER A 13 9.29 11.83 -7.59
C SER A 13 10.58 11.86 -6.74
N ILE A 14 10.60 12.62 -5.63
CA ILE A 14 11.79 12.79 -4.77
C ILE A 14 11.75 11.84 -3.57
N LEU A 15 10.57 11.53 -3.03
CA LEU A 15 10.41 10.58 -1.92
C LEU A 15 9.71 9.32 -2.41
N HIS A 16 10.50 8.30 -2.75
CA HIS A 16 10.00 6.98 -3.12
C HIS A 16 10.87 5.88 -2.52
N MET A 17 10.31 4.68 -2.41
CA MET A 17 11.08 3.50 -2.02
C MET A 17 12.03 3.08 -3.16
N ASN A 18 13.15 2.46 -2.83
CA ASN A 18 14.11 1.98 -3.82
C ASN A 18 13.43 0.95 -4.75
N GLY A 19 13.22 1.31 -6.01
CA GLY A 19 12.58 0.43 -6.99
C GLY A 19 13.47 -0.75 -7.41
N GLY A 20 12.89 -1.67 -8.19
CA GLY A 20 13.58 -2.82 -8.76
C GLY A 20 13.54 -4.07 -7.87
N VAL A 21 14.38 -5.05 -8.21
CA VAL A 21 14.47 -6.37 -7.54
C VAL A 21 15.92 -6.75 -7.15
N GLY A 22 16.84 -5.79 -7.20
CA GLY A 22 18.24 -6.00 -6.80
C GLY A 22 18.42 -5.95 -5.28
N GLU A 23 19.62 -6.25 -4.80
CA GLU A 23 19.95 -6.39 -3.38
C GLU A 23 19.55 -5.18 -2.52
N THR A 24 19.61 -3.96 -3.05
CA THR A 24 19.26 -2.72 -2.32
C THR A 24 17.84 -2.23 -2.60
N SER A 25 17.06 -3.01 -3.35
CA SER A 25 15.67 -2.68 -3.66
C SER A 25 14.80 -2.82 -2.42
N TYR A 26 13.68 -2.10 -2.42
CA TYR A 26 12.67 -2.25 -1.38
C TYR A 26 12.09 -3.67 -1.36
N ALA A 27 11.90 -4.29 -2.53
CA ALA A 27 11.38 -5.64 -2.66
C ALA A 27 12.15 -6.71 -1.86
N THR A 28 13.47 -6.53 -1.72
CA THR A 28 14.37 -7.42 -0.99
C THR A 28 14.66 -6.96 0.45
N ASN A 29 14.34 -5.72 0.82
CA ASN A 29 14.63 -5.13 2.13
C ASN A 29 13.37 -4.70 2.91
N SER A 30 12.19 -5.22 2.58
CA SER A 30 10.90 -4.83 3.18
C SER A 30 10.46 -5.68 4.37
N LEU A 31 11.37 -6.38 5.07
CA LEU A 31 11.03 -7.33 6.14
C LEU A 31 10.13 -6.73 7.22
N LEU A 32 10.50 -5.56 7.75
CA LEU A 32 9.70 -4.87 8.77
C LEU A 32 8.28 -4.56 8.28
N THR A 33 8.13 -4.11 7.03
CA THR A 33 6.80 -3.82 6.47
C THR A 33 5.98 -5.10 6.32
N ARG A 34 6.60 -6.22 5.93
CA ARG A 34 5.91 -7.52 5.85
C ARG A 34 5.45 -8.03 7.20
N GLU A 35 6.28 -7.88 8.24
CA GLU A 35 5.90 -8.22 9.62
C GLU A 35 4.72 -7.38 10.08
N VAL A 36 4.78 -6.05 9.89
CA VAL A 36 3.66 -5.16 10.23
C VAL A 36 2.38 -5.55 9.48
N ILE A 37 2.45 -5.84 8.18
CA ILE A 37 1.29 -6.33 7.40
C ILE A 37 0.73 -7.63 7.99
N SER A 38 1.60 -8.56 8.40
CA SER A 38 1.18 -9.81 9.05
C SER A 38 0.47 -9.55 10.39
N GLU A 39 0.97 -8.62 11.19
CA GLU A 39 0.38 -8.26 12.47
C GLU A 39 -0.98 -7.57 12.31
N VAL A 40 -1.16 -6.73 11.28
CA VAL A 40 -2.45 -6.04 11.04
C VAL A 40 -3.46 -6.89 10.27
N LYS A 41 -3.04 -8.01 9.67
CA LYS A 41 -3.90 -8.87 8.86
C LYS A 41 -5.19 -9.31 9.57
N PRO A 42 -5.18 -9.74 10.86
CA PRO A 42 -6.41 -10.12 11.54
C PRO A 42 -7.41 -8.97 11.65
N ILE A 43 -6.92 -7.75 11.88
CA ILE A 43 -7.75 -6.54 11.98
C ILE A 43 -8.39 -6.23 10.62
N LEU A 44 -7.63 -6.38 9.53
CA LEU A 44 -8.14 -6.22 8.17
C LEU A 44 -9.24 -7.26 7.86
N GLU A 45 -9.01 -8.52 8.19
CA GLU A 45 -9.98 -9.60 7.99
C GLU A 45 -11.28 -9.35 8.78
N GLU A 46 -11.16 -8.97 10.06
CA GLU A 46 -12.31 -8.62 10.91
C GLU A 46 -13.11 -7.46 10.32
N SER A 47 -12.42 -6.39 9.89
CA SER A 47 -13.05 -5.21 9.29
C SER A 47 -13.80 -5.54 7.99
N ILE A 48 -13.24 -6.43 7.16
CA ILE A 48 -13.90 -6.89 5.93
C ILE A 48 -15.16 -7.69 6.27
N ILE A 49 -15.08 -8.60 7.25
CA ILE A 49 -16.23 -9.41 7.68
C ILE A 49 -17.36 -8.52 8.22
N GLU A 50 -17.02 -7.55 9.06
CA GLU A 50 -17.98 -6.59 9.61
C GLU A 50 -18.65 -5.76 8.49
N LEU A 51 -17.84 -5.28 7.54
CA LEU A 51 -18.34 -4.52 6.39
C LEU A 51 -19.31 -5.35 5.56
N TYR A 52 -18.95 -6.58 5.18
CA TYR A 52 -19.81 -7.48 4.41
C TYR A 52 -21.11 -7.82 5.15
N SER A 53 -21.04 -8.02 6.46
CA SER A 53 -22.21 -8.32 7.30
C SER A 53 -23.17 -7.13 7.39
N THR A 54 -22.62 -5.90 7.34
CA THR A 54 -23.40 -4.67 7.50
C THR A 54 -24.03 -4.19 6.20
N ILE A 55 -23.26 -4.16 5.11
CA ILE A 55 -23.69 -3.54 3.85
C ILE A 55 -23.95 -4.54 2.71
N SER A 56 -23.53 -5.79 2.85
CA SER A 56 -23.68 -6.88 1.87
C SER A 56 -23.59 -6.42 0.39
N PRO A 57 -22.45 -5.83 -0.02
CA PRO A 57 -22.36 -5.16 -1.30
C PRO A 57 -22.23 -6.21 -2.42
N GLU A 58 -22.89 -5.95 -3.55
CA GLU A 58 -22.71 -6.76 -4.77
C GLU A 58 -21.26 -6.71 -5.29
N CYS A 59 -20.58 -5.58 -5.08
CA CYS A 59 -19.18 -5.37 -5.45
C CYS A 59 -18.45 -4.59 -4.37
N LEU A 60 -17.38 -5.18 -3.82
CA LEU A 60 -16.44 -4.49 -2.94
C LEU A 60 -15.23 -4.03 -3.75
N LYS A 61 -14.92 -2.74 -3.70
CA LYS A 61 -13.75 -2.13 -4.36
C LYS A 61 -12.70 -1.78 -3.32
N ILE A 62 -11.47 -2.23 -3.54
CA ILE A 62 -10.35 -2.07 -2.61
C ILE A 62 -9.23 -1.32 -3.33
N ALA A 63 -8.55 -0.42 -2.61
CA ALA A 63 -7.38 0.30 -3.08
C ALA A 63 -6.27 0.20 -2.03
N ASP A 64 -5.06 -0.14 -2.48
CA ASP A 64 -3.85 -0.11 -1.66
C ASP A 64 -3.12 1.22 -1.89
N LEU A 65 -3.04 2.05 -0.85
CA LEU A 65 -2.45 3.38 -0.91
C LEU A 65 -1.00 3.31 -0.45
N GLY A 66 -0.06 3.50 -1.39
CA GLY A 66 1.36 3.41 -1.10
C GLY A 66 1.96 2.02 -1.28
N CYS A 67 1.44 1.25 -2.25
CA CYS A 67 1.80 -0.15 -2.53
C CYS A 67 3.29 -0.42 -2.84
N SER A 68 4.09 0.63 -3.07
CA SER A 68 5.54 0.55 -3.31
C SER A 68 5.91 -0.42 -4.46
N SER A 69 7.15 -0.89 -4.51
CA SER A 69 7.67 -1.83 -5.50
C SER A 69 8.26 -3.06 -4.81
N GLY A 70 7.56 -4.19 -4.87
CA GLY A 70 8.02 -5.47 -4.35
C GLY A 70 6.87 -6.46 -4.14
N PRO A 71 7.14 -7.74 -3.86
CA PRO A 71 6.10 -8.63 -3.36
C PRO A 71 5.76 -8.17 -1.95
N ASN A 72 4.71 -7.37 -1.84
CA ASN A 72 3.99 -7.15 -0.60
C ASN A 72 2.82 -8.15 -0.61
N PRO A 73 2.64 -8.94 0.47
CA PRO A 73 1.69 -10.04 0.52
C PRO A 73 0.24 -9.59 0.29
#